data_AF-A0A848UCK9-F1
#
_entry.id   AF-A0A848UCK9-F1
#
_cell.length_a   1.000
_cell.length_b   1.000
_cell.length_c   1.000
_cell.angle_alpha   90.00
_cell.angle_beta   90.00
_cell.angle_gamma   90.00
#
_symmetry.space_group_name_H-M   'P 1'
#
loop_
_entity.id
_entity.type
_entity.pdbx_description
1 polymer ?
#
loop_
_entity_poly.entity_id
_entity_poly.type
_entity_poly.pdbx_seq_one_letter_code
_entity_poly.pdbx_strand_id
1 'polypeptide(L)'
;SFNVPLDMLAEHVGAVADLEHPVVLVCQSGARATTAQAKLNAAGKSNLRVLEGGIGGWQTSGGDVVRGEEKWALERQVRGVAGSIVLASILASIPFPKARFLAGGIGFGLLFSAVSNTCAMGAMLTKLPYNRGPECDLDAVLEAVDAPTAA
;
A
#
# COMPACT_ATOMS: atom_id res chain seq x y z
N SER A 1 7.53 9.85 11.09
CA SER A 1 7.24 8.46 10.64
C SER A 1 8.18 8.14 9.49
N PHE A 2 8.60 6.88 9.36
CA PHE A 2 9.49 6.45 8.30
C PHE A 2 8.76 5.46 7.38
N ASN A 3 8.95 5.60 6.07
CA ASN A 3 8.33 4.70 5.09
C ASN A 3 9.27 3.54 4.80
N VAL A 4 8.98 2.37 5.37
CA VAL A 4 9.70 1.12 5.10
C VAL A 4 8.81 0.20 4.26
N PRO A 5 9.15 -0.06 2.99
CA PRO A 5 8.42 -1.00 2.15
C PRO A 5 8.33 -2.41 2.77
N LEU A 6 7.20 -3.11 2.57
CA LEU A 6 6.93 -4.40 3.24
C LEU A 6 7.85 -5.55 2.75
N ASP A 7 8.33 -5.43 1.53
CA ASP A 7 9.36 -6.25 0.90
C ASP A 7 10.72 -6.02 1.55
N MET A 8 11.18 -4.76 1.62
CA MET A 8 12.43 -4.39 2.31
C MET A 8 12.44 -4.81 3.78
N LEU A 9 11.31 -4.61 4.48
CA LEU A 9 11.13 -5.04 5.87
C LEU A 9 11.21 -6.57 6.02
N ALA A 10 10.77 -7.33 5.01
CA ALA A 10 10.84 -8.78 5.06
C ALA A 10 12.27 -9.29 4.84
N GLU A 11 13.04 -8.61 3.99
CA GLU A 11 14.46 -8.93 3.74
C GLU A 11 15.34 -8.61 4.95
N HIS A 12 15.00 -7.57 5.72
CA HIS A 12 15.78 -7.08 6.86
C HIS A 12 15.03 -7.19 8.20
N VAL A 13 14.21 -8.24 8.34
CA VAL A 13 13.29 -8.36 9.48
C VAL A 13 14.00 -8.37 10.84
N GLY A 14 15.23 -8.92 10.91
CA GLY A 14 16.04 -8.97 12.12
C GLY A 14 16.46 -7.57 12.61
N ALA A 15 17.02 -6.75 11.72
CA ALA A 15 17.46 -5.40 12.07
C ALA A 15 16.31 -4.52 12.59
N VAL A 16 15.11 -4.66 12.01
CA VAL A 16 13.91 -3.96 12.48
C VAL A 16 13.36 -4.58 13.78
N ALA A 17 13.51 -5.90 13.96
CA ALA A 17 13.12 -6.60 15.18
C ALA A 17 13.93 -6.14 16.40
N ASP A 18 15.21 -5.84 16.21
CA ASP A 18 16.16 -5.46 17.26
C ASP A 18 15.94 -4.04 17.84
N LEU A 19 15.14 -3.18 17.21
CA LEU A 19 14.82 -1.85 17.76
C LEU A 19 14.22 -1.97 19.17
N GLU A 20 14.82 -1.31 20.16
CA GLU A 20 14.39 -1.41 21.56
C GLU A 20 13.08 -0.64 21.86
N HIS A 21 12.81 0.39 21.07
CA HIS A 21 11.69 1.31 21.26
C HIS A 21 10.33 0.69 20.83
N PRO A 22 9.21 1.11 21.45
CA PRO A 22 7.88 0.75 20.98
C PRO A 22 7.65 1.24 19.54
N VAL A 23 7.28 0.33 18.63
CA VAL A 23 7.04 0.67 17.23
C VAL A 23 5.55 0.62 16.91
N VAL A 24 5.04 1.71 16.33
CA VAL A 24 3.68 1.78 15.77
C VAL A 24 3.75 1.59 14.26
N LEU A 25 3.16 0.50 13.78
CA LEU A 25 3.03 0.18 12.38
C LEU A 25 1.79 0.86 11.80
N VAL A 26 1.99 1.62 10.73
CA VAL A 26 0.93 2.36 10.04
C VAL A 26 1.00 2.10 8.54
N CYS A 27 -0.17 1.97 7.91
CA CYS A 27 -0.30 2.02 6.46
C CYS A 27 -1.59 2.78 6.10
N GLN A 28 -2.04 2.68 4.85
CA GLN A 28 -3.26 3.38 4.40
C GLN A 28 -4.51 2.99 5.21
N SER A 29 -4.76 1.68 5.37
CA SER A 29 -6.00 1.13 5.94
C SER A 29 -5.81 0.11 7.07
N GLY A 30 -4.57 -0.23 7.43
CA GLY A 30 -4.22 -1.24 8.45
C GLY A 30 -3.73 -2.58 7.89
N ALA A 31 -4.19 -3.05 6.72
CA ALA A 31 -3.90 -4.39 6.22
C ALA A 31 -2.40 -4.73 6.09
N ARG A 32 -1.61 -3.82 5.49
CA ARG A 32 -0.16 -4.01 5.35
C ARG A 32 0.57 -3.94 6.69
N ALA A 33 0.09 -3.11 7.62
CA ALA A 33 0.65 -3.00 8.96
C ALA A 33 0.44 -4.30 9.76
N THR A 34 -0.72 -4.95 9.63
CA THR A 34 -0.98 -6.27 10.21
C THR A 34 -0.05 -7.34 9.63
N THR A 35 0.17 -7.34 8.31
CA THR A 35 1.15 -8.27 7.68
C THR A 35 2.57 -8.01 8.19
N ALA A 36 3.00 -6.75 8.30
CA ALA A 36 4.31 -6.40 8.87
C ALA A 36 4.44 -6.87 10.32
N GLN A 37 3.39 -6.65 11.13
CA GLN A 37 3.34 -7.09 12.52
C GLN A 37 3.53 -8.61 12.63
N ALA A 38 2.83 -9.39 11.81
CA ALA A 38 2.96 -10.84 11.81
C ALA A 38 4.40 -11.29 11.49
N LYS A 39 5.06 -10.65 10.51
CA LYS A 39 6.45 -10.96 10.15
C LYS A 39 7.43 -10.61 11.27
N LEU A 40 7.30 -9.44 11.87
CA LEU A 40 8.17 -9.00 12.96
C LEU A 40 7.94 -9.79 14.26
N ASN A 41 6.70 -10.15 14.57
CA ASN A 41 6.38 -11.04 15.69
C ASN A 41 7.05 -12.41 15.49
N ALA A 42 7.02 -12.96 14.26
CA ALA A 42 7.69 -14.22 13.94
C ALA A 42 9.22 -14.12 14.07
N ALA A 43 9.79 -12.93 13.93
CA ALA A 43 11.21 -12.63 14.16
C ALA A 43 11.54 -12.31 15.64
N GLY A 44 10.56 -12.37 16.55
CA GLY A 44 10.77 -12.20 18.00
C GLY A 44 10.46 -10.81 18.56
N LYS A 45 10.00 -9.86 17.74
CA LYS A 45 9.62 -8.52 18.23
C LYS A 45 8.24 -8.55 18.89
N SER A 46 8.14 -8.18 20.16
CA SER A 46 6.89 -8.22 20.94
C SER A 46 6.22 -6.85 21.16
N ASN A 47 7.00 -5.76 21.10
CA ASN A 47 6.52 -4.39 21.38
C ASN A 47 5.99 -3.67 20.13
N LEU A 48 5.05 -4.32 19.43
CA LEU A 48 4.44 -3.80 18.20
C LEU A 48 2.99 -3.40 18.41
N ARG A 49 2.63 -2.20 17.93
CA ARG A 49 1.22 -1.79 17.82
C ARG A 49 0.88 -1.47 16.37
N VAL A 50 -0.33 -1.79 15.95
CA VAL A 50 -0.86 -1.40 14.63
C VAL A 50 -1.82 -0.24 14.85
N LEU A 51 -1.68 0.82 14.07
CA LEU A 51 -2.64 1.92 14.08
C LEU A 51 -3.94 1.47 13.40
N GLU A 52 -4.99 1.32 14.21
CA GLU A 52 -6.32 0.94 13.72
C GLU A 52 -6.88 2.00 12.75
N GLY A 53 -7.45 1.56 11.64
CA GLY A 53 -7.91 2.44 10.56
C GLY A 53 -6.79 3.08 9.72
N GLY A 54 -5.52 2.85 10.08
CA GLY A 54 -4.36 3.40 9.37
C GLY A 54 -4.32 4.93 9.37
N ILE A 55 -3.62 5.52 8.41
CA ILE A 55 -3.52 6.97 8.28
C ILE A 55 -4.86 7.64 7.97
N GLY A 56 -5.78 6.93 7.31
CA GLY A 56 -7.14 7.42 7.04
C GLY A 56 -7.94 7.59 8.33
N GLY A 57 -7.82 6.64 9.26
CA GLY A 57 -8.40 6.73 10.60
C GLY A 57 -7.83 7.93 11.38
N TRP A 58 -6.50 8.09 11.37
CA TRP A 58 -5.81 9.21 12.02
C TRP A 58 -6.30 10.59 11.54
N GLN A 59 -6.41 10.76 10.22
CA GLN A 59 -6.94 12.00 9.64
C GLN A 59 -8.40 12.24 10.04
N THR A 60 -9.21 11.19 10.06
CA THR A 60 -10.63 11.27 10.44
C THR A 60 -10.79 11.66 11.91
N SER A 61 -9.86 11.25 12.78
CA SER A 61 -9.82 11.67 14.19
C SER A 61 -9.26 13.07 14.42
N GLY A 62 -8.95 13.83 13.35
CA GLY A 62 -8.41 15.18 13.45
C GLY A 62 -6.90 15.24 13.66
N GLY A 63 -6.18 14.15 13.40
CA GLY A 63 -4.73 14.11 13.51
C GLY A 63 -4.03 14.81 12.35
N ASP A 64 -2.95 15.52 12.64
CA ASP A 64 -2.14 16.21 11.64
C ASP A 64 -1.34 15.24 10.77
N VAL A 65 -1.19 15.59 9.49
CA VAL A 65 -0.34 14.83 8.56
C VAL A 65 0.56 15.76 7.75
N VAL A 66 1.82 15.36 7.62
CA VAL A 66 2.75 15.97 6.65
C VAL A 66 2.58 15.26 5.32
N ARG A 67 2.26 16.01 4.26
CA ARG A 67 2.12 15.46 2.90
C ARG A 67 3.35 15.84 2.06
N GLY A 68 3.89 14.86 1.35
CA GLY A 68 4.85 15.11 0.27
C GLY A 68 4.13 15.56 -1.01
N GLU A 69 4.85 15.56 -2.14
CA GLU A 69 4.25 15.86 -3.44
C GLU A 69 3.07 14.93 -3.77
N GLU A 70 1.94 15.52 -4.14
CA GLU A 70 0.77 14.76 -4.58
C GLU A 70 1.02 14.15 -5.96
N LYS A 71 1.36 12.86 -5.97
CA LYS A 71 1.33 12.05 -7.19
C LYS A 71 -0.11 11.65 -7.50
N TRP A 72 -0.43 11.47 -8.79
CA TRP A 72 -1.75 10.98 -9.21
C TRP A 72 -2.04 9.63 -8.56
N ALA A 73 -2.95 9.62 -7.59
CA ALA A 73 -3.22 8.45 -6.75
C ALA A 73 -3.48 7.19 -7.59
N LEU A 74 -2.81 6.10 -7.22
CA LEU A 74 -2.90 4.81 -7.91
C LEU A 74 -4.35 4.37 -8.13
N GLU A 75 -5.22 4.60 -7.15
CA GLU A 75 -6.66 4.27 -7.22
C GLU A 75 -7.38 5.03 -8.34
N ARG A 76 -7.02 6.31 -8.57
CA ARG A 76 -7.56 7.10 -9.68
C ARG A 76 -7.04 6.59 -11.02
N GLN A 77 -5.78 6.16 -11.10
CA GLN A 77 -5.21 5.53 -12.30
C GLN A 77 -5.94 4.23 -12.64
N VAL A 78 -6.11 3.35 -11.64
CA VAL A 78 -6.82 2.07 -11.78
C VAL A 78 -8.26 2.32 -12.25
N ARG A 79 -8.99 3.24 -11.61
CA ARG A 79 -10.38 3.55 -11.96
C ARG A 79 -10.49 4.12 -13.38
N GLY A 80 -9.57 5.00 -13.78
CA GLY A 80 -9.51 5.56 -15.13
C GLY A 80 -9.22 4.51 -16.19
N VAL A 81 -8.18 3.70 -15.99
CA VAL A 81 -7.77 2.64 -16.93
C VAL A 81 -8.87 1.58 -17.05
N ALA A 82 -9.31 0.99 -15.95
CA ALA A 82 -10.34 -0.04 -15.97
C ALA A 82 -11.65 0.48 -16.59
N GLY A 83 -12.08 1.69 -16.22
CA GLY A 83 -13.26 2.34 -16.78
C GLY A 83 -13.15 2.57 -18.29
N SER A 84 -11.98 3.04 -18.77
CA SER A 84 -11.74 3.26 -20.20
C SER A 84 -11.80 1.97 -21.01
N ILE A 85 -11.24 0.87 -20.50
CA ILE A 85 -11.27 -0.43 -21.18
C ILE A 85 -12.69 -0.98 -21.23
N VAL A 86 -13.45 -0.87 -20.13
CA VAL A 86 -14.86 -1.29 -20.10
C VAL A 86 -15.69 -0.49 -21.11
N LEU A 87 -15.56 0.85 -21.12
CA LEU A 87 -16.28 1.72 -22.05
C LEU A 87 -15.93 1.38 -23.51
N ALA A 88 -14.64 1.24 -23.83
CA ALA A 88 -14.18 0.85 -25.15
C ALA A 88 -14.71 -0.53 -25.56
N SER A 89 -14.73 -1.50 -24.64
CA SER A 89 -15.25 -2.85 -24.88
C SER A 89 -16.74 -2.85 -25.19
N ILE A 90 -17.53 -2.01 -24.52
CA ILE A 90 -18.97 -1.86 -24.79
C ILE A 90 -19.20 -1.18 -26.14
N LEU A 91 -18.48 -0.11 -26.46
CA LEU A 91 -18.59 0.56 -27.76
C LEU A 91 -18.19 -0.38 -28.91
N ALA A 92 -17.10 -1.13 -28.74
CA ALA A 92 -16.66 -2.13 -29.71
C ALA A 92 -17.65 -3.30 -29.85
N SER A 93 -18.54 -3.51 -28.87
CA SER A 93 -19.53 -4.58 -28.91
C SER A 93 -20.66 -4.35 -29.93
N ILE A 94 -20.82 -3.12 -30.43
CA ILE A 94 -21.81 -2.78 -31.46
C ILE A 94 -21.55 -3.57 -32.76
N PRO A 95 -20.35 -3.48 -33.39
CA PRO A 95 -20.01 -4.33 -34.52
C PRO A 95 -19.52 -5.74 -34.10
N PHE A 96 -18.99 -5.92 -32.88
CA PHE A 96 -18.42 -7.18 -32.42
C PHE A 96 -19.03 -7.65 -31.09
N PRO A 97 -20.20 -8.31 -31.09
CA PRO A 97 -20.97 -8.62 -29.88
C PRO A 97 -20.19 -9.40 -28.79
N LYS A 98 -19.15 -10.15 -29.17
CA LYS A 98 -18.29 -10.88 -28.22
C LYS A 98 -17.41 -9.96 -27.36
N ALA A 99 -17.17 -8.71 -27.75
CA ALA A 99 -16.37 -7.75 -26.98
C ALA A 99 -16.95 -7.46 -25.58
N ARG A 100 -18.26 -7.65 -25.37
CA ARG A 100 -18.90 -7.51 -24.06
C ARG A 100 -18.37 -8.48 -23.00
N PHE A 101 -17.84 -9.65 -23.41
CA PHE A 101 -17.24 -10.60 -22.47
C PHE A 101 -15.95 -10.06 -21.85
N LEU A 102 -15.22 -9.20 -22.57
CA LEU A 102 -14.04 -8.51 -22.02
C LEU A 102 -14.45 -7.56 -20.89
N ALA A 103 -15.51 -6.75 -21.11
CA ALA A 103 -16.08 -5.91 -20.06
C ALA A 103 -16.56 -6.72 -18.85
N GLY A 104 -17.24 -7.85 -19.10
CA GLY A 104 -17.68 -8.78 -18.05
C GLY A 104 -16.52 -9.35 -17.23
N GLY A 105 -15.43 -9.76 -17.88
CA GLY A 105 -14.24 -10.26 -17.21
C GLY A 105 -13.56 -9.20 -16.33
N ILE A 106 -13.45 -7.96 -16.81
CA ILE A 106 -12.89 -6.85 -16.02
C ILE A 106 -13.79 -6.54 -14.82
N GLY A 107 -15.10 -6.46 -15.02
CA GLY A 107 -16.06 -6.23 -13.93
C GLY A 107 -16.00 -7.32 -12.85
N PHE A 108 -15.92 -8.59 -13.27
CA PHE A 108 -15.74 -9.72 -12.35
C PHE A 108 -14.42 -9.61 -11.57
N GLY A 109 -13.32 -9.28 -12.24
CA GLY A 109 -12.02 -9.09 -11.60
C GLY A 109 -12.03 -7.96 -10.57
N LEU A 110 -12.72 -6.84 -10.85
CA LEU A 110 -12.90 -5.74 -9.90
C LEU A 110 -13.72 -6.16 -8.68
N LEU A 111 -14.80 -6.93 -8.88
CA LEU A 111 -15.62 -7.44 -7.80
C LEU A 111 -14.83 -8.43 -6.92
N PHE A 112 -14.09 -9.34 -7.54
CA PHE A 112 -13.20 -10.28 -6.84
C PHE A 112 -12.11 -9.55 -6.05
N SER A 113 -11.48 -8.53 -6.64
CA SER A 113 -10.50 -7.65 -6.00
C SER A 113 -11.09 -6.94 -4.79
N ALA A 114 -12.32 -6.44 -4.89
CA ALA A 114 -13.02 -5.78 -3.78
C ALA A 114 -13.29 -6.74 -2.62
N VAL A 115 -13.68 -7.99 -2.91
CA VAL A 115 -13.93 -9.02 -1.88
C VAL A 115 -12.64 -9.51 -1.23
N SER A 116 -11.59 -9.75 -2.02
CA SER A 116 -10.33 -10.32 -1.54
C SER A 116 -9.34 -9.29 -0.99
N ASN A 117 -9.66 -7.99 -1.08
CA ASN A 117 -8.72 -6.89 -0.82
C ASN A 117 -7.41 -7.00 -1.62
N THR A 118 -7.41 -7.67 -2.78
CA THR A 118 -6.23 -7.83 -3.64
C THR A 118 -6.37 -7.00 -4.91
N CYS A 119 -5.57 -5.92 -5.03
CA CYS A 119 -5.56 -5.09 -6.24
C CYS A 119 -4.39 -5.49 -7.15
N ALA A 120 -4.57 -6.54 -7.97
CA ALA A 120 -3.53 -7.01 -8.90
C ALA A 120 -3.06 -5.91 -9.87
N MET A 121 -3.98 -5.06 -10.33
CA MET A 121 -3.65 -3.90 -11.17
C MET A 121 -2.83 -2.86 -10.38
N GLY A 122 -3.18 -2.60 -9.12
CA GLY A 122 -2.40 -1.74 -8.25
C GLY A 122 -0.98 -2.26 -8.05
N ALA A 123 -0.83 -3.58 -7.81
CA ALA A 123 0.48 -4.22 -7.70
C ALA A 123 1.32 -4.05 -8.98
N MET A 124 0.70 -4.17 -10.17
CA MET A 124 1.39 -3.96 -11.44
C MET A 124 1.81 -2.49 -11.64
N LEU A 125 0.91 -1.53 -11.37
CA LEU A 125 1.18 -0.10 -11.53
C LEU A 125 2.26 0.41 -10.56
N THR A 126 2.40 -0.19 -9.37
CA THR A 126 3.48 0.18 -8.43
C THR A 126 4.88 -0.08 -8.98
N LYS A 127 5.03 -0.96 -9.98
CA LYS A 127 6.32 -1.24 -10.63
C LYS A 127 6.75 -0.16 -11.62
N LEU A 128 5.85 0.73 -12.04
CA LEU A 128 6.17 1.80 -13.00
C LEU A 128 7.09 2.86 -12.37
N PRO A 129 8.05 3.43 -13.12
CA PRO A 129 9.03 4.38 -12.58
C PRO A 129 8.41 5.57 -11.87
N TYR A 130 7.29 6.08 -12.40
CA TYR A 130 6.55 7.21 -11.84
C TYR A 130 6.01 6.94 -10.42
N ASN A 131 5.69 5.68 -10.11
CA ASN A 131 5.07 5.26 -8.85
C ASN A 131 6.07 4.65 -7.85
N ARG A 132 7.37 4.61 -8.18
CA ARG A 132 8.41 4.23 -7.21
C ARG A 132 8.62 5.39 -6.23
N GLY A 133 8.77 5.04 -4.95
CA GLY A 133 9.15 5.98 -3.89
C GLY A 133 10.65 6.32 -3.97
N PRO A 134 11.11 7.30 -3.18
CA PRO A 134 12.55 7.48 -2.96
C PRO A 134 13.16 6.15 -2.50
N GLU A 135 14.39 5.86 -2.91
CA GLU A 135 15.14 4.70 -2.43
C GLU A 135 15.18 4.76 -0.89
N CYS A 136 14.70 3.69 -0.26
CA CYS A 136 14.64 3.61 1.20
C CYS A 136 16.00 3.10 1.68
N ASP A 137 16.80 3.99 2.27
CA ASP A 137 18.00 3.61 3.00
C ASP A 137 17.58 3.13 4.39
N LEU A 138 17.56 1.81 4.58
CA LEU A 138 17.11 1.21 5.82
C LEU A 138 18.06 1.52 6.97
N ASP A 139 19.37 1.57 6.72
CA ASP A 139 20.36 1.84 7.77
C ASP A 139 20.19 3.27 8.29
N ALA A 140 19.99 4.24 7.38
CA ALA A 140 19.67 5.62 7.77
C ALA A 140 18.33 5.72 8.53
N VAL A 141 17.33 4.89 8.19
CA VAL A 141 16.06 4.85 8.92
C VAL A 141 16.24 4.27 10.32
N LEU A 142 17.00 3.18 10.47
CA LEU A 142 17.28 2.58 11.78
C LEU A 142 18.07 3.54 12.66
N GLU A 143 19.10 4.18 12.12
CA GLU A 143 19.89 5.20 12.83
C GLU A 143 19.02 6.40 13.25
N ALA A 144 18.11 6.86 12.39
CA ALA A 144 17.19 7.95 12.72
C ALA A 144 16.11 7.56 13.74
N VAL A 145 15.75 6.27 13.83
CA VAL A 145 14.79 5.75 14.83
C VAL A 145 15.46 5.55 16.18
N ASP A 146 16.73 5.14 16.21
CA ASP A 146 17.52 4.98 17.45
C ASP A 146 18.16 6.28 17.94
N ALA A 147 18.19 7.33 17.11
CA ALA A 147 18.63 8.65 17.53
C ALA A 147 17.75 9.16 18.69
N PRO A 148 18.33 9.64 19.80
CA PRO A 148 17.58 10.17 20.92
C PRO A 148 16.73 11.35 20.43
N THR A 149 15.42 11.26 20.61
CA THR A 149 14.48 12.30 20.21
C THR A 149 14.80 13.55 21.03
N ALA A 150 15.31 14.60 20.38
CA ALA A 150 15.50 15.90 21.04
C ALA A 150 14.13 16.38 21.54
N ALA A 151 14.02 16.51 22.85
CA ALA A 151 12.83 16.95 23.57
C ALA A 151 12.46 18.41 23.28
#